data_AF-A0A9N8YNR1-F1
#
_entry.id   AF-A0A9N8YNR1-F1
#
_cell.length_a   1.000
_cell.length_b   1.000
_cell.length_c   1.000
_cell.angle_alpha   90.00
_cell.angle_beta   90.00
_cell.angle_gamma   90.00
#
_symmetry.space_group_name_H-M   'P 1'
#
loop_
_entity.id
_entity.type
_entity.pdbx_description
1 polymer ?
#
loop_
_entity_poly.entity_id
_entity_poly.type
_entity_poly.pdbx_seq_one_letter_code
_entity_poly.pdbx_strand_id
1 'polypeptide(L)'
;ITDSSYAALMTAKFDVNKTLAFWTPERMKSAKPLMPKNIGFRNKTRSGAKNAKIMVDDDDQTLSMDPFDNPNNPLNYPIGMLFFSDPETGEPQVCTASVFNTENGNIGMTAAHCLFNDDGIQFNNIAFSPGFDDPDGFTLQQYTGANGWRLGLEDDNIVTTVFGYPQNGDMPDCPKDGFHLCVMVNTVERRDTEYVIPGVNLGDGVSGAPWTIEHDPNRNLGYMYGNHAFYNTEENQSESTRYNPEDFNDLLEYVSEN
;
A
#
# COMPACT_ATOMS: atom_id res chain seq x y z
N ILE A 1 -12.43 11.82 -3.34
CA ILE A 1 -11.72 10.77 -2.57
C ILE A 1 -12.30 10.85 -1.16
N THR A 2 -13.29 10.03 -0.80
CA THR A 2 -14.04 10.15 0.47
C THR A 2 -14.24 8.81 1.16
N ASP A 3 -13.37 7.85 0.88
CA ASP A 3 -13.38 6.56 1.54
C ASP A 3 -11.92 6.22 1.86
N SER A 4 -11.60 6.30 3.15
CA SER A 4 -10.26 6.21 3.72
C SER A 4 -9.76 4.76 3.84
N SER A 5 -10.60 3.80 3.43
CA SER A 5 -10.28 2.38 3.38
C SER A 5 -9.60 1.95 2.08
N TYR A 6 -9.77 2.69 0.97
CA TYR A 6 -9.19 2.30 -0.32
C TYR A 6 -7.67 2.44 -0.37
N ALA A 7 -7.06 1.69 -1.27
CA ALA A 7 -5.68 1.94 -1.69
C ALA A 7 -5.55 3.35 -2.28
N ALA A 8 -4.43 3.99 -2.02
CA ALA A 8 -4.05 5.22 -2.67
C ALA A 8 -2.67 5.08 -3.27
N LEU A 9 -2.54 5.59 -4.50
CA LEU A 9 -1.28 5.69 -5.20
C LEU A 9 -0.56 6.97 -4.80
N MET A 10 0.75 6.86 -4.58
CA MET A 10 1.64 7.98 -4.33
C MET A 10 2.65 8.08 -5.48
N THR A 11 2.89 9.31 -5.94
CA THR A 11 3.93 9.62 -6.93
C THR A 11 5.10 10.30 -6.23
N ALA A 12 6.31 10.17 -6.77
CA ALA A 12 7.51 10.82 -6.23
C ALA A 12 7.50 12.38 -6.28
N LYS A 13 6.37 13.02 -6.62
CA LYS A 13 6.25 14.47 -6.85
C LYS A 13 6.06 15.28 -5.55
N PHE A 14 6.80 14.95 -4.51
CA PHE A 14 6.83 15.77 -3.28
C PHE A 14 7.96 16.80 -3.34
N ASP A 15 7.84 17.91 -2.60
CA ASP A 15 8.95 18.85 -2.42
C ASP A 15 10.08 18.15 -1.63
N VAL A 16 11.01 17.57 -2.38
CA VAL A 16 12.10 16.74 -1.85
C VAL A 16 12.96 17.53 -0.87
N ASN A 17 13.29 18.79 -1.17
CA ASN A 17 14.13 19.62 -0.31
C ASN A 17 13.47 19.90 1.04
N LYS A 18 12.17 20.23 1.04
CA LYS A 18 11.41 20.45 2.27
C LYS A 18 11.26 19.15 3.07
N THR A 19 11.02 18.04 2.40
CA THR A 19 10.84 16.71 3.01
C THR A 19 12.14 16.21 3.66
N LEU A 20 13.27 16.30 2.96
CA LEU A 20 14.59 15.93 3.48
C LEU A 20 15.03 16.83 4.65
N ALA A 21 14.68 18.13 4.63
CA ALA A 21 14.95 19.02 5.76
C ALA A 21 14.08 18.71 6.99
N PHE A 22 12.89 18.15 6.78
CA PHE A 22 12.00 17.75 7.87
C PHE A 22 12.46 16.44 8.51
N TRP A 23 12.83 15.41 7.75
CA TRP A 23 13.16 14.11 8.35
C TRP A 23 14.57 14.04 8.91
N THR A 24 14.67 13.76 10.22
CA THR A 24 15.93 13.38 10.88
C THR A 24 15.80 11.96 11.42
N PRO A 25 16.91 11.26 11.72
CA PRO A 25 16.86 9.95 12.37
C PRO A 25 16.03 9.95 13.66
N GLU A 26 16.10 11.03 14.45
CA GLU A 26 15.30 11.18 15.68
C GLU A 26 13.81 11.30 15.37
N ARG A 27 13.43 12.07 14.34
CA ARG A 27 12.02 12.20 13.92
C ARG A 27 11.47 10.89 13.36
N MET A 28 12.23 10.21 12.50
CA MET A 28 11.85 8.88 11.98
C MET A 28 11.68 7.89 13.13
N LYS A 29 12.60 7.88 14.10
CA LYS A 29 12.51 7.02 15.29
C LYS A 29 11.34 7.38 16.21
N SER A 30 10.91 8.64 16.22
CA SER A 30 9.77 9.11 17.02
C SER A 30 8.41 8.88 16.34
N ALA A 31 8.41 8.50 15.06
CA ALA A 31 7.19 8.31 14.30
C ALA A 31 6.35 7.19 14.90
N LYS A 32 5.05 7.46 15.07
CA LYS A 32 4.10 6.50 15.62
C LYS A 32 3.23 5.93 14.52
N PRO A 33 2.88 4.63 14.57
CA PRO A 33 1.88 4.07 13.69
C PRO A 33 0.62 4.94 13.67
N LEU A 34 0.15 5.25 12.47
CA LEU A 34 -1.16 5.86 12.34
C LEU A 34 -2.21 4.84 12.78
N MET A 35 -2.96 5.18 13.82
CA MET A 35 -4.09 4.38 14.28
C MET A 35 -5.33 4.86 13.55
N PRO A 36 -5.87 4.10 12.57
CA PRO A 36 -7.15 4.46 11.98
C PRO A 36 -8.20 4.42 13.09
N LYS A 37 -8.99 5.49 13.23
CA LYS A 37 -10.20 5.40 14.04
C LYS A 37 -11.07 4.34 13.34
N ASN A 38 -11.54 3.33 14.10
CA ASN A 38 -12.52 2.35 13.62
C ASN A 38 -13.80 3.06 13.20
N ILE A 39 -13.80 3.68 12.03
CA ILE A 39 -14.96 4.25 11.43
C ILE A 39 -15.35 3.23 10.37
N GLY A 40 -16.31 2.39 10.71
CA GLY A 40 -16.97 1.51 9.76
C GLY A 40 -17.62 2.36 8.67
N PHE A 41 -16.86 2.67 7.62
CA PHE A 41 -17.35 3.43 6.47
C PHE A 41 -18.07 2.48 5.51
N ARG A 42 -19.20 1.91 5.97
CA ARG A 42 -20.14 1.25 5.06
C ARG A 42 -20.84 2.32 4.21
N ASN A 43 -20.60 2.26 2.91
CA ASN A 43 -21.42 2.79 1.81
C ASN A 43 -21.69 4.31 1.79
N LYS A 44 -20.85 5.05 1.06
CA LYS A 44 -21.35 6.18 0.26
C LYS A 44 -21.14 5.88 -1.21
N THR A 45 -22.24 5.61 -1.90
CA THR A 45 -22.30 5.44 -3.37
C THR A 45 -21.63 6.62 -4.07
N ARG A 46 -20.70 6.31 -4.98
CA ARG A 46 -20.00 7.28 -5.84
C ARG A 46 -20.98 7.85 -6.87
N SER A 47 -21.85 8.77 -6.44
CA SER A 47 -22.72 9.55 -7.32
C SER A 47 -21.87 10.59 -8.05
N GLY A 48 -21.30 10.26 -9.23
CA GLY A 48 -20.80 11.31 -10.13
C GLY A 48 -19.67 10.98 -11.10
N ALA A 49 -19.20 9.75 -11.22
CA ALA A 49 -18.28 9.41 -12.30
C ALA A 49 -19.05 9.31 -13.63
N LYS A 50 -18.66 10.11 -14.63
CA LYS A 50 -19.22 10.01 -15.98
C LYS A 50 -18.74 8.69 -16.58
N ASN A 51 -19.67 7.85 -17.02
CA ASN A 51 -19.38 6.63 -17.77
C ASN A 51 -18.56 6.98 -19.03
N ALA A 52 -17.25 6.78 -18.97
CA ALA A 52 -16.45 6.57 -20.16
C ALA A 52 -16.81 5.18 -20.68
N LYS A 53 -17.45 5.11 -21.85
CA LYS A 53 -17.67 3.83 -22.53
C LYS A 53 -16.30 3.33 -22.99
N ILE A 54 -15.74 2.36 -22.30
CA ILE A 54 -14.70 1.52 -22.87
C ILE A 54 -15.41 0.37 -23.57
N MET A 55 -15.14 0.22 -24.87
CA MET A 55 -15.46 -1.00 -25.61
C MET A 55 -14.58 -2.11 -25.03
N VAL A 56 -15.13 -2.88 -24.10
CA VAL A 56 -14.50 -4.08 -23.58
C VAL A 56 -14.94 -5.23 -24.48
N ASP A 57 -13.98 -5.84 -25.17
CA ASP A 57 -14.19 -7.12 -25.82
C ASP A 57 -14.45 -8.16 -24.72
N ASP A 58 -15.46 -8.99 -24.98
CA ASP A 58 -16.11 -9.92 -24.06
C ASP A 58 -15.18 -11.09 -23.72
N ASP A 59 -14.18 -10.88 -22.85
CA ASP A 59 -13.37 -11.96 -22.28
C ASP A 59 -12.91 -11.68 -20.84
N ASP A 60 -13.07 -12.69 -20.02
CA ASP A 60 -12.80 -12.81 -18.58
C ASP A 60 -11.29 -12.67 -18.27
N GLN A 61 -10.72 -11.46 -18.37
CA GLN A 61 -9.29 -11.25 -18.18
C GLN A 61 -8.94 -10.52 -16.87
N THR A 62 -8.26 -11.27 -15.99
CA THR A 62 -7.45 -10.77 -14.88
C THR A 62 -6.47 -9.72 -15.40
N LEU A 63 -6.65 -8.45 -15.01
CA LEU A 63 -5.68 -7.40 -15.35
C LEU A 63 -4.40 -7.64 -14.55
N SER A 64 -3.25 -7.63 -15.22
CA SER A 64 -1.98 -7.87 -14.54
C SER A 64 -0.81 -7.13 -15.17
N MET A 65 0.20 -6.91 -14.34
CA MET A 65 1.53 -6.48 -14.75
C MET A 65 2.56 -7.28 -13.97
N ASP A 66 3.58 -7.77 -14.66
CA ASP A 66 4.62 -8.59 -14.05
C ASP A 66 5.50 -7.78 -13.08
N PRO A 67 6.11 -8.42 -12.06
CA PRO A 67 7.09 -7.76 -11.22
C PRO A 67 8.29 -7.24 -12.01
N PHE A 68 8.89 -6.15 -11.52
CA PHE A 68 10.08 -5.54 -12.10
C PHE A 68 11.29 -5.82 -11.21
N ASP A 69 12.29 -6.53 -11.73
CA ASP A 69 13.55 -6.74 -11.02
C ASP A 69 14.44 -5.51 -11.10
N ASN A 70 15.00 -5.13 -9.95
CA ASN A 70 16.07 -4.17 -9.86
C ASN A 70 17.31 -4.72 -10.62
N PRO A 71 17.81 -4.02 -11.65
CA PRO A 71 18.94 -4.49 -12.44
C PRO A 71 20.26 -4.56 -11.64
N ASN A 72 20.34 -3.84 -10.52
CA ASN A 72 21.53 -3.71 -9.69
C ASN A 72 21.46 -4.52 -8.39
N ASN A 73 20.30 -5.07 -8.03
CA ASN A 73 20.14 -5.84 -6.80
C ASN A 73 19.17 -7.01 -6.99
N PRO A 74 19.66 -8.26 -7.00
CA PRO A 74 18.81 -9.43 -7.24
C PRO A 74 17.78 -9.69 -6.13
N LEU A 75 17.97 -9.11 -4.93
CA LEU A 75 17.07 -9.38 -3.81
C LEU A 75 15.82 -8.48 -3.80
N ASN A 76 15.83 -7.29 -4.42
CA ASN A 76 14.75 -6.29 -4.39
C ASN A 76 14.26 -5.87 -2.97
N TYR A 77 13.78 -4.64 -2.84
CA TYR A 77 13.19 -4.10 -1.61
C TYR A 77 12.01 -3.18 -1.92
N PRO A 78 10.94 -3.67 -2.57
CA PRO A 78 9.83 -2.82 -2.97
C PRO A 78 8.97 -2.37 -1.77
N ILE A 79 9.17 -2.92 -0.57
CA ILE A 79 8.31 -2.71 0.59
C ILE A 79 9.04 -1.88 1.63
N GLY A 80 8.39 -0.84 2.13
CA GLY A 80 9.04 0.15 2.96
C GLY A 80 8.11 0.88 3.93
N MET A 81 8.72 1.57 4.89
CA MET A 81 8.01 2.47 5.78
C MET A 81 7.61 3.74 5.02
N LEU A 82 6.38 4.19 5.22
CA LEU A 82 5.87 5.46 4.72
C LEU A 82 5.74 6.42 5.89
N PHE A 83 6.66 7.36 5.98
CA PHE A 83 6.67 8.43 6.97
C PHE A 83 5.89 9.64 6.48
N PHE A 84 5.18 10.29 7.38
CA PHE A 84 4.45 11.52 7.11
C PHE A 84 4.25 12.29 8.42
N SER A 85 3.75 13.52 8.33
CA SER A 85 3.41 14.31 9.51
C SER A 85 2.00 14.84 9.41
N ASP A 86 1.29 14.80 10.53
CA ASP A 86 -0.04 15.39 10.67
C ASP A 86 -0.04 16.88 10.27
N PRO A 87 -0.97 17.33 9.41
CA PRO A 87 -0.93 18.67 8.86
C PRO A 87 -1.22 19.77 9.89
N GLU A 88 -1.89 19.45 10.99
CA GLU A 88 -2.26 20.42 12.03
C GLU A 88 -1.24 20.49 13.16
N THR A 89 -0.79 19.33 13.63
CA THR A 89 0.09 19.19 14.80
C THR A 89 1.57 19.05 14.42
N GLY A 90 1.86 18.62 13.20
CA GLY A 90 3.23 18.28 12.76
C GLY A 90 3.77 16.99 13.39
N GLU A 91 2.93 16.20 14.09
CA GLU A 91 3.36 14.95 14.72
C GLU A 91 3.81 13.92 13.66
N PRO A 92 5.01 13.33 13.82
CA PRO A 92 5.48 12.26 12.94
C PRO A 92 4.67 10.97 13.05
N GLN A 93 4.27 10.44 11.91
CA GLN A 93 3.50 9.21 11.78
C GLN A 93 4.13 8.27 10.75
N VAL A 94 3.77 6.98 10.83
CA VAL A 94 4.27 5.95 9.92
C VAL A 94 3.20 4.93 9.54
N CYS A 95 3.24 4.51 8.28
CA CYS A 95 2.54 3.38 7.69
C CYS A 95 3.53 2.47 6.94
N THR A 96 3.02 1.45 6.26
CA THR A 96 3.75 0.69 5.24
C THR A 96 3.29 1.12 3.84
N ALA A 97 4.19 1.06 2.87
CA ALA A 97 3.88 1.21 1.45
C ALA A 97 4.68 0.20 0.62
N SER A 98 4.27 0.02 -0.63
CA SER A 98 4.98 -0.82 -1.59
C SER A 98 5.11 -0.13 -2.94
N VAL A 99 6.27 -0.27 -3.57
CA VAL A 99 6.49 0.02 -4.99
C VAL A 99 5.90 -1.12 -5.81
N PHE A 100 5.16 -0.78 -6.86
CA PHE A 100 4.56 -1.73 -7.79
C PHE A 100 4.83 -1.26 -9.22
N ASN A 101 4.91 -2.21 -10.15
CA ASN A 101 5.38 -1.94 -11.50
C ASN A 101 4.37 -1.04 -12.24
N THR A 102 4.88 0.01 -12.86
CA THR A 102 4.12 0.96 -13.68
C THR A 102 4.98 1.42 -14.86
N GLU A 103 4.36 1.92 -15.93
CA GLU A 103 5.12 2.37 -17.11
C GLU A 103 6.10 3.50 -16.80
N ASN A 104 5.74 4.43 -15.90
CA ASN A 104 6.62 5.53 -15.48
C ASN A 104 7.61 5.15 -14.36
N GLY A 105 7.43 3.97 -13.76
CA GLY A 105 8.21 3.38 -12.69
C GLY A 105 8.42 4.17 -11.41
N ASN A 106 7.58 5.18 -11.14
CA ASN A 106 7.74 6.12 -10.04
C ASN A 106 6.52 6.18 -9.10
N ILE A 107 5.78 5.07 -9.02
CA ILE A 107 4.53 5.01 -8.25
C ILE A 107 4.64 3.95 -7.14
N GLY A 108 4.19 4.32 -5.95
CA GLY A 108 3.96 3.41 -4.83
C GLY A 108 2.47 3.30 -4.48
N MET A 109 2.12 2.26 -3.74
CA MET A 109 0.79 1.97 -3.22
C MET A 109 0.83 1.96 -1.69
N THR A 110 -0.19 2.56 -1.07
CA THR A 110 -0.43 2.49 0.38
C THR A 110 -1.95 2.58 0.64
N ALA A 111 -2.37 2.64 1.91
CA ALA A 111 -3.77 2.90 2.25
C ALA A 111 -4.08 4.40 2.17
N ALA A 112 -5.31 4.77 1.80
CA ALA A 112 -5.72 6.16 1.66
C ALA A 112 -5.61 6.93 2.98
N HIS A 113 -5.95 6.30 4.11
CA HIS A 113 -5.77 6.92 5.42
C HIS A 113 -4.29 7.18 5.76
N CYS A 114 -3.31 6.60 5.06
CA CYS A 114 -1.89 6.93 5.23
C CYS A 114 -1.47 8.18 4.43
N LEU A 115 -2.31 8.67 3.52
CA LEU A 115 -2.07 9.88 2.72
C LEU A 115 -2.98 11.04 3.10
N PHE A 116 -4.18 10.76 3.61
CA PHE A 116 -5.20 11.76 3.93
C PHE A 116 -5.79 11.51 5.31
N ASN A 117 -6.04 12.59 6.07
CA ASN A 117 -6.75 12.53 7.32
C ASN A 117 -8.29 12.39 7.13
N ASP A 118 -9.03 12.31 8.24
CA ASP A 118 -10.50 12.14 8.23
C ASP A 118 -11.26 13.26 7.49
N ASP A 119 -10.67 14.45 7.37
CA ASP A 119 -11.23 15.61 6.66
C ASP A 119 -10.83 15.65 5.17
N GLY A 120 -10.08 14.65 4.70
CA GLY A 120 -9.56 14.57 3.34
C GLY A 120 -8.37 15.50 3.08
N ILE A 121 -7.73 16.02 4.14
CA ILE A 121 -6.53 16.84 4.05
C ILE A 121 -5.32 15.93 3.91
N GLN A 122 -4.47 16.20 2.92
CA GLN A 122 -3.26 15.43 2.69
C GLN A 122 -2.24 15.63 3.81
N PHE A 123 -1.59 14.55 4.23
CA PHE A 123 -0.46 14.63 5.16
C PHE A 123 0.74 15.35 4.55
N ASN A 124 1.55 15.97 5.41
CA ASN A 124 2.75 16.69 5.00
C ASN A 124 4.00 15.79 5.09
N ASN A 125 5.08 16.24 4.44
CA ASN A 125 6.42 15.64 4.54
C ASN A 125 6.41 14.13 4.26
N ILE A 126 5.68 13.69 3.24
CA ILE A 126 5.57 12.26 2.91
C ILE A 126 6.93 11.75 2.41
N ALA A 127 7.45 10.69 3.02
CA ALA A 127 8.71 10.06 2.67
C ALA A 127 8.60 8.52 2.75
N PHE A 128 9.14 7.84 1.76
CA PHE A 128 9.22 6.37 1.73
C PHE A 128 10.61 5.89 2.16
N SER A 129 10.72 4.72 2.79
CA SER A 129 12.00 4.10 3.18
C SER A 129 12.03 2.60 2.87
N PRO A 130 12.97 2.07 2.06
CA PRO A 130 14.24 2.71 1.68
C PRO A 130 14.04 3.92 0.76
N GLY A 131 14.61 5.04 1.19
CA GLY A 131 14.42 6.34 0.57
C GLY A 131 14.91 6.33 -0.87
N PHE A 132 14.08 6.88 -1.74
CA PHE A 132 14.43 7.15 -3.12
C PHE A 132 14.80 8.62 -3.23
N ASP A 133 16.10 8.87 -3.41
CA ASP A 133 16.67 10.18 -3.74
C ASP A 133 17.59 9.92 -4.93
N ASP A 134 17.12 10.28 -6.12
CA ASP A 134 17.78 9.91 -7.36
C ASP A 134 18.48 11.12 -8.00
N PRO A 135 19.78 11.30 -7.73
CA PRO A 135 20.60 12.27 -8.46
C PRO A 135 20.97 11.79 -9.88
N ASP A 136 20.72 10.52 -10.23
CA ASP A 136 21.28 9.84 -11.41
C ASP A 136 20.24 9.55 -12.52
N GLY A 137 18.95 9.83 -12.30
CA GLY A 137 17.86 9.64 -13.27
C GLY A 137 17.18 8.27 -13.24
N PHE A 138 17.46 7.41 -12.25
CA PHE A 138 16.74 6.15 -12.04
C PHE A 138 15.31 6.36 -11.59
N THR A 139 14.40 5.49 -11.99
CA THR A 139 13.04 5.45 -11.42
C THR A 139 13.03 4.73 -10.07
N LEU A 140 11.98 4.96 -9.29
CA LEU A 140 11.75 4.27 -8.01
C LEU A 140 11.85 2.76 -8.17
N GLN A 141 11.20 2.17 -9.18
CA GLN A 141 11.29 0.72 -9.43
C GLN A 141 12.67 0.25 -9.88
N GLN A 142 13.48 1.10 -10.54
CA GLN A 142 14.87 0.75 -10.85
C GLN A 142 15.74 0.74 -9.58
N TYR A 143 15.40 1.54 -8.58
CA TYR A 143 16.12 1.58 -7.31
C TYR A 143 15.69 0.48 -6.33
N THR A 144 14.40 0.17 -6.24
CA THR A 144 13.86 -0.77 -5.25
C THR A 144 13.50 -2.13 -5.83
N GLY A 145 13.38 -2.26 -7.15
CA GLY A 145 12.50 -3.28 -7.73
C GLY A 145 11.03 -2.91 -7.52
N ALA A 146 10.11 -3.66 -8.11
CA ALA A 146 8.69 -3.43 -7.89
C ALA A 146 7.88 -4.72 -7.93
N ASN A 147 6.91 -4.82 -7.02
CA ASN A 147 5.92 -5.89 -7.11
C ASN A 147 5.14 -5.78 -8.42
N GLY A 148 4.76 -6.92 -8.98
CA GLY A 148 3.73 -6.94 -10.01
C GLY A 148 2.37 -6.63 -9.39
N TRP A 149 1.33 -6.61 -10.19
CA TRP A 149 -0.04 -6.54 -9.70
C TRP A 149 -0.97 -7.45 -10.50
N ARG A 150 -2.00 -7.99 -9.85
CA ARG A 150 -3.03 -8.83 -10.47
C ARG A 150 -4.40 -8.52 -9.86
N LEU A 151 -5.34 -8.08 -10.68
CA LEU A 151 -6.68 -7.65 -10.28
C LEU A 151 -7.73 -8.65 -10.75
N GLY A 152 -8.89 -8.67 -10.08
CA GLY A 152 -10.00 -9.55 -10.47
C GLY A 152 -9.75 -11.01 -10.09
N LEU A 153 -9.08 -11.26 -8.95
CA LEU A 153 -8.96 -12.63 -8.44
C LEU A 153 -10.34 -13.14 -8.00
N GLU A 154 -10.76 -14.26 -8.59
CA GLU A 154 -12.05 -14.91 -8.32
C GLU A 154 -11.93 -16.16 -7.43
N ASP A 155 -10.70 -16.61 -7.16
CA ASP A 155 -10.44 -17.75 -6.28
C ASP A 155 -10.93 -17.49 -4.86
N ASP A 156 -11.54 -18.51 -4.26
CA ASP A 156 -11.80 -18.57 -2.84
C ASP A 156 -10.59 -19.20 -2.14
N ASN A 157 -10.14 -18.62 -1.01
CA ASN A 157 -8.97 -19.06 -0.24
C ASN A 157 -7.62 -18.84 -0.95
N ILE A 158 -7.19 -17.59 -1.00
CA ILE A 158 -5.97 -17.15 -1.67
C ILE A 158 -4.78 -17.32 -0.72
N VAL A 159 -3.73 -18.02 -1.14
CA VAL A 159 -2.49 -18.10 -0.35
C VAL A 159 -1.70 -16.80 -0.54
N THR A 160 -1.58 -16.04 0.53
CA THR A 160 -1.10 -14.66 0.48
C THR A 160 0.08 -14.45 1.39
N THR A 161 1.10 -13.78 0.86
CA THR A 161 2.21 -13.25 1.64
C THR A 161 1.92 -11.79 1.98
N VAL A 162 1.85 -11.49 3.27
CA VAL A 162 1.62 -10.14 3.82
C VAL A 162 2.90 -9.67 4.49
N PHE A 163 3.26 -8.43 4.20
CA PHE A 163 4.41 -7.75 4.78
C PHE A 163 3.96 -6.65 5.73
N GLY A 164 4.87 -6.05 6.50
CA GLY A 164 4.56 -4.83 7.24
C GLY A 164 5.55 -4.53 8.36
N TYR A 165 5.39 -3.36 8.97
CA TYR A 165 6.16 -2.91 10.14
C TYR A 165 5.25 -2.80 11.37
N PRO A 166 4.76 -3.93 11.92
CA PRO A 166 3.84 -3.89 13.05
C PRO A 166 4.52 -3.42 14.33
N GLN A 167 3.81 -2.64 15.14
CA GLN A 167 4.19 -2.31 16.52
C GLN A 167 3.49 -3.22 17.55
N ASN A 168 2.49 -3.98 17.13
CA ASN A 168 1.74 -4.93 17.96
C ASN A 168 1.08 -6.02 17.07
N GLY A 169 0.03 -6.68 17.54
CA GLY A 169 -0.69 -7.69 16.76
C GLY A 169 -0.11 -9.10 16.88
N ASP A 170 -0.52 -9.96 15.95
CA ASP A 170 -0.41 -11.42 16.00
C ASP A 170 0.43 -12.00 14.86
N MET A 171 1.12 -11.16 14.08
CA MET A 171 2.08 -11.66 13.07
C MET A 171 3.09 -12.62 13.74
N PRO A 172 3.24 -13.86 13.24
CA PRO A 172 4.15 -14.84 13.80
C PRO A 172 5.61 -14.44 13.53
N ASP A 173 6.52 -14.88 14.40
CA ASP A 173 7.98 -14.69 14.26
C ASP A 173 8.42 -13.22 14.01
N CYS A 174 7.61 -12.27 14.46
CA CYS A 174 7.80 -10.85 14.26
C CYS A 174 8.21 -10.14 15.58
N PRO A 175 9.23 -9.26 15.58
CA PRO A 175 9.63 -8.48 16.75
C PRO A 175 8.54 -7.51 17.26
N LYS A 176 7.66 -7.05 16.36
CA LYS A 176 6.56 -6.12 16.64
C LYS A 176 7.04 -4.79 17.25
N ASP A 177 8.13 -4.24 16.72
CA ASP A 177 8.73 -3.00 17.22
C ASP A 177 8.47 -1.78 16.32
N GLY A 178 7.77 -1.96 15.21
CA GLY A 178 7.50 -0.91 14.21
C GLY A 178 8.70 -0.56 13.32
N PHE A 179 9.83 -1.27 13.44
CA PHE A 179 11.07 -0.97 12.69
C PHE A 179 11.55 -2.12 11.83
N HIS A 180 11.23 -3.36 12.20
CA HIS A 180 11.60 -4.53 11.41
C HIS A 180 10.48 -4.93 10.46
N LEU A 181 10.84 -5.14 9.20
CA LEU A 181 9.93 -5.72 8.21
C LEU A 181 9.60 -7.15 8.62
N CYS A 182 8.34 -7.37 8.94
CA CYS A 182 7.79 -8.69 9.20
C CYS A 182 7.08 -9.22 7.96
N VAL A 183 7.09 -10.54 7.81
CA VAL A 183 6.44 -11.26 6.74
C VAL A 183 5.63 -12.41 7.33
N MET A 184 4.43 -12.62 6.82
CA MET A 184 3.64 -13.80 7.12
C MET A 184 3.02 -14.36 5.85
N VAL A 185 2.79 -15.67 5.84
CA VAL A 185 1.99 -16.33 4.82
C VAL A 185 0.71 -16.83 5.49
N ASN A 186 -0.44 -16.53 4.88
CA ASN A 186 -1.72 -17.00 5.38
C ASN A 186 -2.71 -17.24 4.23
N THR A 187 -3.80 -17.93 4.53
CA THR A 187 -4.94 -18.07 3.63
C THR A 187 -5.89 -16.89 3.83
N VAL A 188 -6.22 -16.22 2.74
CA VAL A 188 -7.10 -15.07 2.68
C VAL A 188 -8.44 -15.47 2.09
N GLU A 189 -9.52 -15.10 2.77
CA GLU A 189 -10.87 -15.29 2.26
C GLU A 189 -11.32 -14.08 1.46
N ARG A 190 -11.96 -14.34 0.31
CA ARG A 190 -12.59 -13.31 -0.51
C ARG A 190 -14.00 -13.02 0.00
N ARG A 191 -14.39 -11.75 -0.03
CA ARG A 191 -15.74 -11.23 0.19
C ARG A 191 -16.11 -10.30 -0.95
N ASP A 192 -17.33 -9.77 -0.91
CA ASP A 192 -17.86 -8.92 -1.99
C ASP A 192 -16.93 -7.73 -2.29
N THR A 193 -16.52 -6.99 -1.25
CA THR A 193 -15.75 -5.73 -1.36
C THR A 193 -14.34 -5.80 -0.78
N GLU A 194 -13.97 -6.91 -0.16
CA GLU A 194 -12.80 -7.00 0.70
C GLU A 194 -12.19 -8.40 0.68
N TYR A 195 -10.93 -8.45 1.09
CA TYR A 195 -10.19 -9.66 1.40
C TYR A 195 -9.93 -9.69 2.89
N VAL A 196 -10.10 -10.85 3.52
CA VAL A 196 -10.02 -10.96 4.98
C VAL A 196 -9.09 -12.09 5.42
N ILE A 197 -8.39 -11.86 6.52
CA ILE A 197 -7.66 -12.89 7.28
C ILE A 197 -8.36 -13.03 8.64
N PRO A 198 -9.23 -14.04 8.80
CA PRO A 198 -9.92 -14.27 10.06
C PRO A 198 -8.94 -14.65 11.18
N GLY A 199 -9.21 -14.14 12.39
CA GLY A 199 -8.48 -14.50 13.60
C GLY A 199 -7.07 -13.94 13.70
N VAL A 200 -6.66 -13.03 12.81
CA VAL A 200 -5.33 -12.43 12.82
C VAL A 200 -5.45 -10.92 12.87
N ASN A 201 -4.89 -10.33 13.93
CA ASN A 201 -4.61 -8.89 13.97
C ASN A 201 -3.20 -8.65 13.41
N LEU A 202 -3.09 -8.03 12.24
CA LEU A 202 -1.78 -7.71 11.64
C LEU A 202 -1.00 -6.67 12.46
N GLY A 203 -1.70 -5.82 13.20
CA GLY A 203 -1.12 -4.83 14.10
C GLY A 203 -0.93 -3.44 13.49
N ASP A 204 -0.79 -2.45 14.36
CA ASP A 204 -0.62 -1.05 13.98
C ASP A 204 0.71 -0.86 13.23
N GLY A 205 0.68 -0.06 12.16
CA GLY A 205 1.85 0.22 11.30
C GLY A 205 1.88 -0.62 10.03
N VAL A 206 1.10 -1.70 9.99
CA VAL A 206 0.91 -2.54 8.79
C VAL A 206 0.00 -1.88 7.76
N SER A 207 -0.73 -0.82 8.11
CA SER A 207 -1.57 -0.06 7.18
C SER A 207 -0.84 0.26 5.87
N GLY A 208 -1.47 -0.07 4.73
CA GLY A 208 -0.91 0.11 3.40
C GLY A 208 0.07 -0.97 2.95
N ALA A 209 0.37 -1.97 3.78
CA ALA A 209 1.28 -3.04 3.40
C ALA A 209 0.68 -3.94 2.31
N PRO A 210 1.51 -4.42 1.37
CA PRO A 210 1.04 -5.19 0.24
C PRO A 210 0.58 -6.59 0.64
N TRP A 211 -0.52 -7.03 0.04
CA TRP A 211 -0.96 -8.43 0.05
C TRP A 211 -0.60 -9.02 -1.30
N THR A 212 0.26 -10.03 -1.30
CA THR A 212 0.86 -10.57 -2.53
C THR A 212 0.56 -12.05 -2.72
N ILE A 213 0.29 -12.45 -3.96
CA ILE A 213 0.27 -13.84 -4.42
C ILE A 213 1.56 -14.15 -5.19
N GLU A 214 1.87 -15.44 -5.32
CA GLU A 214 3.03 -15.93 -6.09
C GLU A 214 4.35 -15.25 -5.68
N HIS A 215 4.49 -14.97 -4.38
CA HIS A 215 5.69 -14.32 -3.86
C HIS A 215 6.89 -15.26 -3.96
N ASP A 216 7.94 -14.83 -4.66
CA ASP A 216 9.22 -15.53 -4.74
C ASP A 216 10.20 -14.93 -3.72
N PRO A 217 10.52 -15.63 -2.62
CA PRO A 217 11.42 -15.12 -1.59
C PRO A 217 12.87 -14.96 -2.07
N ASN A 218 13.26 -15.57 -3.20
CA ASN A 218 14.60 -15.36 -3.76
C ASN A 218 14.73 -14.02 -4.47
N ARG A 219 13.61 -13.49 -4.96
CA ARG A 219 13.50 -12.18 -5.62
C ARG A 219 12.89 -11.12 -4.71
N ASN A 220 12.25 -11.51 -3.61
CA ASN A 220 11.43 -10.65 -2.75
C ASN A 220 10.35 -9.88 -3.53
N LEU A 221 9.76 -10.51 -4.56
CA LEU A 221 8.75 -9.94 -5.42
C LEU A 221 7.55 -10.89 -5.53
N GLY A 222 6.35 -10.34 -5.67
CA GLY A 222 5.13 -11.08 -6.01
C GLY A 222 4.13 -10.19 -6.76
N TYR A 223 2.89 -10.66 -6.90
CA TYR A 223 1.81 -9.85 -7.49
C TYR A 223 0.92 -9.30 -6.38
N MET A 224 0.89 -7.98 -6.26
CA MET A 224 -0.05 -7.27 -5.40
C MET A 224 -1.47 -7.39 -5.93
N TYR A 225 -2.41 -7.71 -5.06
CA TYR A 225 -3.85 -7.73 -5.40
C TYR A 225 -4.71 -6.98 -4.37
N GLY A 226 -4.07 -6.48 -3.32
CA GLY A 226 -4.66 -5.72 -2.23
C GLY A 226 -3.59 -5.10 -1.33
N ASN A 227 -4.01 -4.28 -0.39
CA ASN A 227 -3.18 -3.74 0.68
C ASN A 227 -3.95 -3.75 2.00
N HIS A 228 -3.25 -3.94 3.10
CA HIS A 228 -3.89 -3.89 4.41
C HIS A 228 -4.57 -2.54 4.65
N ALA A 229 -5.85 -2.58 4.99
CA ALA A 229 -6.66 -1.40 5.26
C ALA A 229 -6.78 -1.19 6.78
N PHE A 230 -7.32 -2.16 7.52
CA PHE A 230 -7.46 -2.06 8.97
C PHE A 230 -7.74 -3.43 9.60
N TYR A 231 -7.72 -3.48 10.93
CA TYR A 231 -8.17 -4.61 11.72
C TYR A 231 -9.58 -4.38 12.26
N ASN A 232 -10.51 -5.27 11.90
CA ASN A 232 -11.88 -5.25 12.39
C ASN A 232 -11.96 -6.00 13.73
N THR A 233 -12.12 -5.25 14.82
CA THR A 233 -12.20 -5.79 16.17
C THR A 233 -13.50 -6.56 16.45
N GLU A 234 -14.59 -6.24 15.76
CA GLU A 234 -15.91 -6.88 15.97
C GLU A 234 -15.94 -8.28 15.35
N GLU A 235 -15.43 -8.39 14.12
CA GLU A 235 -15.35 -9.65 13.37
C GLU A 235 -14.04 -10.41 13.64
N ASN A 236 -13.11 -9.83 14.41
CA ASN A 236 -11.81 -10.40 14.76
C ASN A 236 -11.02 -10.82 13.50
N GLN A 237 -10.84 -9.89 12.56
CA GLN A 237 -10.18 -10.16 11.28
C GLN A 237 -9.41 -8.94 10.75
N SER A 238 -8.33 -9.21 10.01
CA SER A 238 -7.64 -8.16 9.25
C SER A 238 -8.21 -8.06 7.84
N GLU A 239 -8.40 -6.84 7.36
CA GLU A 239 -9.07 -6.56 6.10
C GLU A 239 -8.15 -5.83 5.12
N SER A 240 -8.30 -6.16 3.84
CA SER A 240 -7.70 -5.48 2.70
C SER A 240 -8.81 -5.13 1.72
N THR A 241 -8.71 -3.98 1.09
CA THR A 241 -9.62 -3.61 0.01
C THR A 241 -9.43 -4.52 -1.19
N ARG A 242 -10.53 -4.88 -1.85
CA ARG A 242 -10.48 -5.49 -3.18
C ARG A 242 -10.46 -4.39 -4.22
N TYR A 243 -9.43 -4.36 -5.05
CA TYR A 243 -9.29 -3.35 -6.09
C TYR A 243 -10.32 -3.60 -7.20
N ASN A 244 -11.20 -2.65 -7.42
CA ASN A 244 -12.03 -2.63 -8.62
C ASN A 244 -11.12 -2.31 -9.83
N PRO A 245 -11.10 -3.14 -10.89
CA PRO A 245 -10.26 -2.93 -12.06
C PRO A 245 -10.42 -1.56 -12.74
N GLU A 246 -11.66 -1.05 -12.85
CA GLU A 246 -11.95 0.25 -13.46
C GLU A 246 -11.41 1.39 -12.58
N ASP A 247 -11.75 1.37 -11.29
CA ASP A 247 -11.28 2.40 -10.35
C ASP A 247 -9.74 2.40 -10.22
N PHE A 248 -9.12 1.23 -10.26
CA PHE A 248 -7.66 1.10 -10.21
C PHE A 248 -7.01 1.71 -11.44
N ASN A 249 -7.52 1.42 -12.64
CA ASN A 249 -6.99 1.99 -13.88
C ASN A 249 -7.18 3.51 -13.95
N ASP A 250 -8.37 4.01 -13.59
CA ASP A 250 -8.65 5.45 -13.51
C ASP A 250 -7.66 6.15 -12.56
N LEU A 251 -7.40 5.55 -11.39
CA LEU A 251 -6.45 6.08 -10.43
C LEU A 251 -5.02 6.04 -10.96
N LEU A 252 -4.63 4.93 -11.60
CA LEU A 252 -3.30 4.74 -12.17
C LEU A 252 -3.02 5.74 -13.29
N GLU A 253 -3.97 5.98 -14.18
CA GLU A 253 -3.88 7.00 -15.24
C GLU A 253 -3.73 8.39 -14.61
N TYR A 254 -4.60 8.73 -13.66
CA TYR A 254 -4.56 10.03 -12.98
C TYR A 254 -3.20 10.31 -12.34
N VAL A 255 -2.65 9.37 -11.57
CA VAL A 255 -1.36 9.56 -10.91
C VAL A 255 -0.17 9.45 -11.86
N SER A 256 -0.32 8.77 -12.99
CA SER A 256 0.75 8.70 -13.99
C SER A 256 0.95 10.05 -14.69
N GLU A 257 -0.14 10.81 -14.86
CA GLU A 257 -0.14 12.13 -15.49
C GLU A 257 0.17 13.27 -14.50
N ASN A 258 -0.22 13.15 -13.23
CA ASN A 258 -0.18 14.23 -12.22
C ASN A 258 0.91 14.07 -11.18
#